data_AF-A0A839QW88-F1
#
_entry.id   AF-A0A839QW88-F1
#
_cell.length_a   1.000
_cell.length_b   1.000
_cell.length_c   1.000
_cell.angle_alpha   90.00
_cell.angle_beta   90.00
_cell.angle_gamma   90.00
#
_symmetry.space_group_name_H-M   'P 1'
#
loop_
_entity.id
_entity.type
_entity.pdbx_description
1 polymer ?
#
loop_
_entity_poly.entity_id
_entity_poly.type
_entity_poly.pdbx_seq_one_letter_code
_entity_poly.pdbx_strand_id
1 'polypeptide(L)'
;MSMPFPLNTSALQVSDEAPGPVKSRFMKVPIITATFWTIKILSTTVGETFADYLAVNVGLGPLITTGMMITLLAVALVLQFRTRSYTPWIYWLSVVLVSIVGTQITDFFTDTLGISLYVSTAIFTVLLIAVFTTWYFQERTLAITSIDTVRREAFYWAAILTAFALGTAAGDLATEALGLGFLWGSIIFGALIVACGIAVRAGAPVVAAFWVAYVLTRPLGASIGDLLTQDRSYGGMGVGAAVTSVLFLAVILILVVREQIHVQRHGVLTKGQTAAGGRMRDFVWAGAGMVAIVVAAATVTSLQAEQAPVSAATLSSATGAQARGPLGDLSTFSAIVDDVTAKIEAGDLPAARTRVKDLETAWDSAEAGLKPKSPAAWGTMDKAIDGELTSLRADHPDQGTCLAATHHLQSVIDSP
;
A
#
# COMPACT_ATOMS: atom_id res chain seq x y z
N MET A 1 49.77 -1.78 68.37
CA MET A 1 48.71 -2.79 68.27
C MET A 1 48.37 -2.91 66.79
N SER A 2 49.08 -3.81 66.13
CA SER A 2 48.98 -4.07 64.70
C SER A 2 48.04 -5.25 64.53
N MET A 3 46.97 -5.09 63.75
CA MET A 3 46.19 -6.22 63.24
C MET A 3 45.92 -6.01 61.74
N PRO A 4 45.94 -7.10 60.94
CA PRO A 4 46.16 -7.06 59.51
C PRO A 4 44.91 -7.52 58.75
N PHE A 5 44.49 -6.79 57.72
CA PHE A 5 43.65 -7.34 56.67
C PHE A 5 44.08 -6.74 55.34
N PRO A 6 44.69 -7.51 54.42
CA PRO A 6 44.84 -7.07 53.05
C PRO A 6 43.45 -7.10 52.42
N LEU A 7 42.95 -5.93 52.01
CA LEU A 7 41.82 -5.87 51.08
C LEU A 7 42.28 -6.52 49.78
N ASN A 8 41.82 -7.74 49.57
CA ASN A 8 41.97 -8.50 48.34
C ASN A 8 41.29 -7.72 47.21
N THR A 9 42.08 -6.97 46.42
CA THR A 9 41.61 -6.19 45.27
C THR A 9 41.37 -7.04 44.02
N SER A 10 41.42 -8.37 44.13
CA SER A 10 41.23 -9.29 42.98
C SER A 10 39.76 -9.57 42.61
N ALA A 11 38.78 -8.94 43.24
CA ALA A 11 37.35 -9.17 42.98
C ALA A 11 36.65 -8.11 42.09
N LEU A 12 37.39 -7.13 41.55
CA LEU A 12 36.85 -6.07 40.67
C LEU A 12 37.49 -6.04 39.27
N GLN A 13 38.06 -7.16 38.82
CA GLN A 13 38.23 -7.42 37.40
C GLN A 13 37.07 -8.31 36.93
N VAL A 14 35.88 -7.71 36.83
CA VAL A 14 34.90 -8.20 35.85
C VAL A 14 35.58 -7.95 34.50
N SER A 15 36.06 -9.02 33.91
CA SER A 15 36.59 -9.06 32.55
C SER A 15 35.69 -8.24 31.63
N ASP A 16 36.28 -7.19 31.05
CA ASP A 16 35.74 -6.37 29.95
C ASP A 16 35.68 -7.19 28.64
N GLU A 17 35.31 -8.47 28.73
CA GLU A 17 34.87 -9.22 27.58
C GLU A 17 33.46 -8.75 27.27
N ALA A 18 33.38 -7.85 26.30
CA ALA A 18 32.14 -7.56 25.58
C ALA A 18 31.45 -8.90 25.30
N PRO A 19 30.20 -9.12 25.76
CA PRO A 19 29.53 -10.39 25.53
C PRO A 19 29.54 -10.65 24.03
N GLY A 20 30.24 -11.71 23.62
CA GLY A 20 30.31 -12.14 22.23
C GLY A 20 28.90 -12.25 21.65
N PRO A 21 28.72 -12.10 20.33
CA PRO A 21 27.40 -12.03 19.72
C PRO A 21 26.60 -13.27 20.13
N VAL A 22 25.64 -13.08 21.05
CA VAL A 22 24.66 -14.09 21.39
C VAL A 22 23.88 -14.32 20.10
N LYS A 23 24.21 -15.42 19.40
CA LYS A 23 23.41 -15.90 18.27
C LYS A 23 22.00 -16.14 18.81
N SER A 24 21.12 -15.16 18.70
CA SER A 24 19.69 -15.32 18.86
C SER A 24 19.21 -16.23 17.73
N ARG A 25 19.29 -17.54 17.96
CA ARG A 25 18.92 -18.57 16.97
C ARG A 25 17.41 -18.67 16.75
N PHE A 26 16.59 -17.91 17.48
CA PHE A 26 15.14 -18.10 17.55
C PHE A 26 14.29 -16.88 17.21
N MET A 27 14.87 -15.67 17.08
CA MET A 27 14.08 -14.53 16.60
C MET A 27 13.92 -14.60 15.08
N LYS A 28 12.68 -14.58 14.61
CA LYS A 28 12.29 -14.60 13.19
C LYS A 28 11.85 -13.23 12.63
N VAL A 29 11.90 -12.18 13.44
CA VAL A 29 11.40 -10.83 13.10
C VAL A 29 12.53 -9.80 13.21
N PRO A 30 12.58 -8.77 12.33
CA PRO A 30 13.54 -7.68 12.43
C PRO A 30 13.42 -6.89 13.74
N ILE A 31 14.52 -6.23 14.11
CA ILE A 31 14.47 -5.15 15.10
C ILE A 31 13.71 -3.96 14.50
N ILE A 32 12.95 -3.29 15.37
CA ILE A 32 12.25 -2.04 15.07
C ILE A 32 13.28 -0.91 14.94
N THR A 33 13.79 -0.69 13.73
CA THR A 33 14.71 0.39 13.33
C THR A 33 14.00 1.46 12.50
N ALA A 34 14.67 2.56 12.16
CA ALA A 34 14.12 3.53 11.21
C ALA A 34 13.96 2.88 9.83
N THR A 35 14.94 2.09 9.40
CA THR A 35 14.86 1.30 8.16
C THR A 35 13.66 0.36 8.17
N PHE A 36 13.35 -0.29 9.31
CA PHE A 36 12.16 -1.13 9.45
C PHE A 36 10.88 -0.35 9.15
N TRP A 37 10.69 0.82 9.77
CA TRP A 37 9.49 1.62 9.53
C TRP A 37 9.42 2.13 8.09
N THR A 38 10.54 2.52 7.48
CA THR A 38 10.59 2.92 6.08
C THR A 38 10.19 1.76 5.16
N ILE A 39 10.83 0.60 5.24
CA ILE A 39 10.47 -0.54 4.38
C ILE A 39 9.00 -0.92 4.60
N LYS A 40 8.52 -0.88 5.86
CA LYS A 40 7.12 -1.16 6.18
C LYS A 40 6.15 -0.20 5.49
N ILE A 41 6.36 1.11 5.61
CA ILE A 41 5.51 2.13 4.96
C ILE A 41 5.61 2.04 3.43
N LEU A 42 6.78 1.77 2.87
CA LEU A 42 6.90 1.60 1.43
C LEU A 42 6.21 0.32 0.94
N SER A 43 6.31 -0.78 1.70
CA SER A 43 5.68 -2.05 1.37
C SER A 43 4.15 -1.99 1.41
N THR A 44 3.60 -1.10 2.24
CA THR A 44 2.15 -0.87 2.29
C THR A 44 1.68 -0.14 1.04
N THR A 45 2.43 0.86 0.55
CA THR A 45 2.11 1.58 -0.70
C THR A 45 2.23 0.74 -1.97
N VAL A 46 3.23 -0.16 -2.06
CA VAL A 46 3.39 -1.05 -3.23
C VAL A 46 2.23 -2.01 -3.38
N GLY A 47 1.58 -2.40 -2.28
CA GLY A 47 0.63 -3.50 -2.29
C GLY A 47 -0.59 -3.28 -3.21
N GLU A 48 -1.09 -2.05 -3.22
CA GLU A 48 -2.26 -1.59 -3.96
C GLU A 48 -1.89 -1.37 -5.42
N THR A 49 -1.01 -0.39 -5.65
CA THR A 49 -0.55 0.00 -6.99
C THR A 49 0.04 -1.15 -7.83
N PHE A 50 0.69 -2.14 -7.23
CA PHE A 50 1.24 -3.29 -7.97
C PHE A 50 0.16 -4.31 -8.36
N ALA A 51 -0.83 -4.54 -7.51
CA ALA A 51 -1.95 -5.43 -7.82
C ALA A 51 -2.81 -4.85 -8.95
N ASP A 52 -3.09 -3.55 -8.88
CA ASP A 52 -3.87 -2.83 -9.89
C ASP A 52 -3.14 -2.85 -11.23
N TYR A 53 -1.82 -2.64 -11.21
CA TYR A 53 -0.99 -2.73 -12.42
C TYR A 53 -1.06 -4.12 -13.07
N LEU A 54 -1.01 -5.20 -12.27
CA LEU A 54 -1.14 -6.56 -12.79
C LEU A 54 -2.55 -6.85 -13.34
N ALA A 55 -3.58 -6.33 -12.70
CA ALA A 55 -4.96 -6.54 -13.13
C ALA A 55 -5.26 -5.78 -14.44
N VAL A 56 -4.95 -4.47 -14.47
CA VAL A 56 -5.36 -3.52 -15.52
C VAL A 56 -4.30 -3.40 -16.62
N ASN A 57 -3.06 -3.07 -16.28
CA ASN A 57 -2.03 -2.79 -17.29
C ASN A 57 -1.53 -4.07 -17.96
N VAL A 58 -1.30 -5.14 -17.20
CA VAL A 58 -0.89 -6.46 -17.73
C VAL A 58 -2.09 -7.23 -18.31
N GLY A 59 -3.32 -6.90 -17.90
CA GLY A 59 -4.54 -7.50 -18.44
C GLY A 59 -4.81 -8.92 -17.95
N LEU A 60 -4.29 -9.28 -16.78
CA LEU A 60 -4.59 -10.58 -16.15
C LEU A 60 -6.03 -10.63 -15.62
N GLY A 61 -6.64 -9.47 -15.38
CA GLY A 61 -7.93 -9.33 -14.74
C GLY A 61 -7.88 -9.55 -13.22
N PRO A 62 -8.89 -9.07 -12.48
CA PRO A 62 -8.87 -9.08 -11.01
C PRO A 62 -8.81 -10.49 -10.42
N LEU A 63 -9.62 -11.42 -10.94
CA LEU A 63 -9.74 -12.77 -10.37
C LEU A 63 -8.45 -13.60 -10.46
N ILE A 64 -7.79 -13.59 -11.63
CA ILE A 64 -6.53 -14.33 -11.84
C ILE A 64 -5.42 -13.70 -11.01
N THR A 65 -5.36 -12.37 -10.98
CA THR A 65 -4.37 -11.63 -10.17
C THR A 65 -4.52 -11.98 -8.70
N THR A 66 -5.74 -11.93 -8.15
CA THR A 66 -6.01 -12.30 -6.75
C THR A 66 -5.64 -13.75 -6.45
N GLY A 67 -6.03 -14.71 -7.30
CA GLY A 67 -5.67 -16.12 -7.13
C GLY A 67 -4.15 -16.36 -7.13
N MET A 68 -3.42 -15.67 -8.02
CA MET A 68 -1.97 -15.73 -8.09
C MET A 68 -1.31 -15.15 -6.82
N MET A 69 -1.75 -13.99 -6.35
CA MET A 69 -1.16 -13.34 -5.18
C MET A 69 -1.41 -14.11 -3.89
N ILE A 70 -2.62 -14.68 -3.71
CA ILE A 70 -2.92 -15.59 -2.60
C ILE A 70 -2.02 -16.81 -2.63
N THR A 71 -1.80 -17.40 -3.82
CA THR A 71 -0.92 -18.56 -3.98
C THR A 71 0.53 -18.21 -3.63
N LEU A 72 1.04 -17.09 -4.12
CA LEU A 72 2.38 -16.60 -3.80
C LEU A 72 2.53 -16.33 -2.30
N LEU A 73 1.53 -15.71 -1.67
CA LEU A 73 1.51 -15.48 -0.23
C LEU A 73 1.57 -16.81 0.55
N ALA A 74 0.77 -17.80 0.16
CA ALA A 74 0.78 -19.11 0.79
C ALA A 74 2.17 -19.77 0.72
N VAL A 75 2.82 -19.73 -0.45
CA VAL A 75 4.18 -20.23 -0.64
C VAL A 75 5.18 -19.48 0.25
N ALA A 76 5.13 -18.14 0.26
CA ALA A 76 6.03 -17.32 1.06
C ALA A 76 5.85 -17.57 2.57
N LEU A 77 4.62 -17.71 3.05
CA LEU A 77 4.34 -18.06 4.44
C LEU A 77 4.87 -19.47 4.77
N VAL A 78 4.68 -20.46 3.90
CA VAL A 78 5.26 -21.80 4.09
C VAL A 78 6.78 -21.74 4.20
N LEU A 79 7.45 -20.95 3.35
CA LEU A 79 8.90 -20.74 3.44
C LEU A 79 9.30 -20.07 4.77
N GLN A 80 8.54 -19.06 5.20
CA GLN A 80 8.75 -18.35 6.46
C GLN A 80 8.62 -19.29 7.67
N PHE A 81 7.55 -20.10 7.73
CA PHE A 81 7.36 -21.10 8.79
C PHE A 81 8.47 -22.16 8.81
N ARG A 82 8.96 -22.59 7.64
CA ARG A 82 10.05 -23.59 7.53
C ARG A 82 11.41 -23.03 7.93
N THR A 83 11.62 -21.73 7.79
CA THR A 83 12.90 -21.09 8.09
C THR A 83 13.08 -20.99 9.60
N ARG A 84 14.24 -21.44 10.11
CA ARG A 84 14.53 -21.51 11.56
C ARG A 84 15.11 -20.24 12.16
N SER A 85 15.48 -19.26 11.34
CA SER A 85 16.11 -18.01 11.79
C SER A 85 15.66 -16.84 10.93
N TYR A 86 15.70 -15.61 11.46
CA TYR A 86 15.34 -14.42 10.71
C TYR A 86 16.15 -14.32 9.41
N THR A 87 15.42 -14.37 8.30
CA THR A 87 15.95 -14.20 6.94
C THR A 87 15.26 -12.99 6.32
N PRO A 88 15.92 -11.81 6.32
CA PRO A 88 15.32 -10.53 5.91
C PRO A 88 14.50 -10.59 4.63
N TRP A 89 15.03 -11.20 3.57
CA TRP A 89 14.35 -11.22 2.27
C TRP A 89 13.04 -12.04 2.30
N ILE A 90 12.98 -13.16 3.03
CA ILE A 90 11.76 -13.97 3.16
C ILE A 90 10.71 -13.19 3.93
N TYR A 91 11.11 -12.59 5.06
CA TYR A 91 10.22 -11.81 5.90
C TYR A 91 9.62 -10.62 5.13
N TRP A 92 10.44 -9.83 4.44
CA TRP A 92 9.96 -8.67 3.70
C TRP A 92 9.14 -9.06 2.46
N LEU A 93 9.48 -10.17 1.79
CA LEU A 93 8.65 -10.74 0.73
C LEU A 93 7.26 -11.11 1.26
N SER A 94 7.19 -11.79 2.41
CA SER A 94 5.92 -12.11 3.06
C SER A 94 5.15 -10.84 3.44
N VAL A 95 5.81 -9.80 3.97
CA VAL A 95 5.14 -8.53 4.31
C VAL A 95 4.54 -7.84 3.08
N VAL A 96 5.27 -7.83 1.94
CA VAL A 96 4.76 -7.27 0.67
C VAL A 96 3.61 -8.11 0.12
N LEU A 97 3.70 -9.44 0.14
CA LEU A 97 2.59 -10.29 -0.32
C LEU A 97 1.36 -10.17 0.57
N VAL A 98 1.55 -10.03 1.89
CA VAL A 98 0.43 -9.79 2.82
C VAL A 98 -0.18 -8.41 2.60
N SER A 99 0.61 -7.39 2.23
CA SER A 99 0.03 -6.07 1.92
C SER A 99 -0.88 -6.13 0.71
N ILE A 100 -0.45 -6.82 -0.35
CA ILE A 100 -1.22 -7.01 -1.58
C ILE A 100 -2.52 -7.78 -1.31
N VAL A 101 -2.41 -8.97 -0.70
CA VAL A 101 -3.59 -9.81 -0.43
C VAL A 101 -4.52 -9.15 0.58
N GLY A 102 -3.98 -8.42 1.56
CA GLY A 102 -4.78 -7.68 2.54
C GLY A 102 -5.66 -6.61 1.88
N THR A 103 -5.15 -5.93 0.86
CA THR A 103 -5.91 -4.96 0.06
C THR A 103 -6.99 -5.64 -0.76
N GLN A 104 -6.63 -6.68 -1.54
CA GLN A 104 -7.61 -7.45 -2.32
C GLN A 104 -8.76 -8.04 -1.49
N ILE A 105 -8.50 -8.41 -0.22
CA ILE A 105 -9.55 -8.85 0.70
C ILE A 105 -10.52 -7.72 1.04
N THR A 106 -10.01 -6.50 1.25
CA THR A 106 -10.84 -5.33 1.52
C THR A 106 -11.68 -4.97 0.30
N ASP A 107 -11.06 -4.87 -0.87
CA ASP A 107 -11.71 -4.51 -2.14
C ASP A 107 -12.81 -5.51 -2.50
N PHE A 108 -12.57 -6.81 -2.23
CA PHE A 108 -13.60 -7.82 -2.39
C PHE A 108 -14.84 -7.56 -1.49
N PHE A 109 -14.64 -7.08 -0.26
CA PHE A 109 -15.76 -6.74 0.61
C PHE A 109 -16.49 -5.47 0.16
N THR A 110 -15.76 -4.45 -0.25
CA THR A 110 -16.33 -3.13 -0.57
C THR A 110 -16.91 -3.09 -1.97
N ASP A 111 -16.15 -3.54 -2.96
CA ASP A 111 -16.49 -3.36 -4.38
C ASP A 111 -17.23 -4.57 -4.93
N THR A 112 -16.83 -5.79 -4.56
CA THR A 112 -17.52 -7.01 -5.03
C THR A 112 -18.79 -7.31 -4.23
N LEU A 113 -18.72 -7.27 -2.89
CA LEU A 113 -19.88 -7.55 -2.03
C LEU A 113 -20.74 -6.31 -1.74
N GLY A 114 -20.28 -5.11 -2.10
CA GLY A 114 -21.02 -3.86 -1.87
C GLY A 114 -21.18 -3.50 -0.38
N ILE A 115 -20.33 -4.04 0.49
CA ILE A 115 -20.39 -3.76 1.93
C ILE A 115 -19.80 -2.38 2.18
N SER A 116 -20.52 -1.51 2.88
CA SER A 116 -20.04 -0.16 3.13
C SER A 116 -18.72 -0.14 3.90
N LEU A 117 -17.88 0.85 3.59
CA LEU A 117 -16.57 1.05 4.24
C LEU A 117 -16.66 1.15 5.76
N TYR A 118 -17.75 1.71 6.30
CA TYR A 118 -17.99 1.76 7.74
C TYR A 118 -18.14 0.36 8.35
N VAL A 119 -18.88 -0.51 7.67
CA VAL A 119 -19.17 -1.87 8.12
C VAL A 119 -17.93 -2.75 7.95
N SER A 120 -17.25 -2.69 6.80
CA SER A 120 -16.02 -3.47 6.57
C SER A 120 -14.91 -3.09 7.58
N THR A 121 -14.71 -1.79 7.83
CA THR A 121 -13.77 -1.29 8.85
C THR A 121 -14.12 -1.81 10.25
N ALA A 122 -15.41 -1.78 10.62
CA ALA A 122 -15.86 -2.31 11.91
C ALA A 122 -15.63 -3.83 12.02
N ILE A 123 -15.94 -4.60 10.96
CA ILE A 123 -15.71 -6.05 10.90
C ILE A 123 -14.22 -6.37 11.08
N PHE A 124 -13.33 -5.73 10.31
CA PHE A 124 -11.90 -5.97 10.43
C PHE A 124 -11.34 -5.53 11.79
N THR A 125 -11.90 -4.47 12.39
CA THR A 125 -11.55 -4.06 13.76
C THR A 125 -11.90 -5.14 14.77
N VAL A 126 -13.13 -5.66 14.72
CA VAL A 126 -13.57 -6.75 15.61
C VAL A 126 -12.74 -8.00 15.39
N LEU A 127 -12.42 -8.35 14.14
CA LEU A 127 -11.59 -9.50 13.81
C LEU A 127 -10.16 -9.32 14.34
N LEU A 128 -9.57 -8.14 14.22
CA LEU A 128 -8.24 -7.84 14.76
C LEU A 128 -8.22 -7.94 16.29
N ILE A 129 -9.24 -7.39 16.95
CA ILE A 129 -9.40 -7.51 18.41
C ILE A 129 -9.54 -8.98 18.80
N ALA A 130 -10.32 -9.77 18.08
CA ALA A 130 -10.47 -11.20 18.34
C ALA A 130 -9.12 -11.93 18.22
N VAL A 131 -8.35 -11.68 17.15
CA VAL A 131 -7.01 -12.25 16.96
C VAL A 131 -6.08 -11.89 18.11
N PHE A 132 -5.99 -10.61 18.50
CA PHE A 132 -5.16 -10.19 19.63
C PHE A 132 -5.62 -10.78 20.96
N THR A 133 -6.94 -10.87 21.17
CA THR A 133 -7.53 -11.42 22.38
C THR A 133 -7.20 -12.91 22.50
N THR A 134 -7.43 -13.69 21.44
CA THR A 134 -7.09 -15.12 21.41
C THR A 134 -5.59 -15.34 21.57
N TRP A 135 -4.75 -14.52 20.91
CA TRP A 135 -3.30 -14.61 21.05
C TRP A 135 -2.86 -14.31 22.49
N TYR A 136 -3.37 -13.24 23.11
CA TYR A 136 -3.05 -12.89 24.48
C TYR A 136 -3.52 -13.95 25.48
N PHE A 137 -4.71 -14.54 25.29
CA PHE A 137 -5.17 -15.61 26.18
C PHE A 137 -4.30 -16.86 26.12
N GLN A 138 -3.80 -17.22 24.93
CA GLN A 138 -3.00 -18.43 24.75
C GLN A 138 -1.52 -18.25 25.10
N GLU A 139 -0.93 -17.11 24.75
CA GLU A 139 0.53 -16.89 24.85
C GLU A 139 0.91 -15.88 25.94
N ARG A 140 -0.06 -15.13 26.49
CA ARG A 140 0.12 -14.09 27.53
C ARG A 140 1.14 -13.01 27.16
N THR A 141 1.43 -12.87 25.88
CA THR A 141 2.33 -11.85 25.32
C THR A 141 1.85 -11.44 23.93
N LEU A 142 1.88 -10.14 23.67
CA LEU A 142 1.72 -9.55 22.34
C LEU A 142 3.05 -8.98 21.81
N ALA A 143 4.15 -9.29 22.50
CA ALA A 143 5.46 -8.76 22.16
C ALA A 143 6.03 -9.46 20.94
N ILE A 144 6.31 -8.68 19.90
CA ILE A 144 6.88 -9.17 18.63
C ILE A 144 8.25 -9.84 18.81
N THR A 145 8.97 -9.50 19.88
CA THR A 145 10.29 -10.06 20.21
C THR A 145 10.23 -11.48 20.79
N SER A 146 9.03 -12.02 21.04
CA SER A 146 8.82 -13.35 21.62
C SER A 146 8.28 -14.38 20.63
N ILE A 147 8.38 -14.12 19.32
CA ILE A 147 7.91 -15.04 18.27
C ILE A 147 8.97 -16.11 18.02
N ASP A 148 8.91 -17.16 18.84
CA ASP A 148 9.84 -18.31 18.86
C ASP A 148 9.16 -19.65 18.53
N THR A 149 7.82 -19.73 18.60
CA THR A 149 7.04 -20.92 18.28
C THR A 149 6.20 -20.75 17.00
N VAL A 150 5.90 -21.87 16.33
CA VAL A 150 5.03 -21.89 15.13
C VAL A 150 3.64 -21.31 15.42
N ARG A 151 3.12 -21.54 16.64
CA ARG A 151 1.82 -21.00 17.07
C ARG A 151 1.86 -19.48 17.18
N ARG A 152 2.89 -18.92 17.83
CA ARG A 152 3.08 -17.45 17.92
C ARG A 152 3.28 -16.82 16.55
N GLU A 153 4.00 -17.50 15.67
CA GLU A 153 4.21 -17.07 14.29
C GLU A 153 2.89 -17.05 13.50
N ALA A 154 2.01 -18.03 13.69
CA ALA A 154 0.68 -18.05 13.07
C ALA A 154 -0.21 -16.90 13.55
N PHE A 155 -0.26 -16.64 14.86
CA PHE A 155 -1.00 -15.47 15.40
C PHE A 155 -0.45 -14.15 14.88
N TYR A 156 0.88 -14.05 14.78
CA TYR A 156 1.54 -12.87 14.25
C TYR A 156 1.15 -12.59 12.79
N TRP A 157 1.23 -13.60 11.91
CA TRP A 157 0.85 -13.41 10.51
C TRP A 157 -0.66 -13.18 10.33
N ALA A 158 -1.51 -13.83 11.13
CA ALA A 158 -2.95 -13.56 11.14
C ALA A 158 -3.25 -12.12 11.59
N ALA A 159 -2.58 -11.64 12.63
CA ALA A 159 -2.72 -10.25 13.10
C ALA A 159 -2.24 -9.26 12.04
N ILE A 160 -1.14 -9.56 11.35
CA ILE A 160 -0.63 -8.71 10.27
C ILE A 160 -1.63 -8.66 9.12
N LEU A 161 -2.08 -9.80 8.60
CA LEU A 161 -3.03 -9.84 7.48
C LEU A 161 -4.30 -9.06 7.82
N THR A 162 -4.85 -9.26 9.02
CA THR A 162 -6.04 -8.53 9.47
C THR A 162 -5.77 -7.03 9.65
N ALA A 163 -4.61 -6.66 10.20
CA ALA A 163 -4.22 -5.26 10.36
C ALA A 163 -4.04 -4.56 8.99
N PHE A 164 -3.59 -5.29 7.97
CA PHE A 164 -3.51 -4.78 6.61
C PHE A 164 -4.88 -4.58 5.98
N ALA A 165 -5.78 -5.56 6.09
CA ALA A 165 -7.16 -5.41 5.61
C ALA A 165 -7.87 -4.24 6.32
N LEU A 166 -7.79 -4.19 7.65
CA LEU A 166 -8.30 -3.06 8.45
C LEU A 166 -7.71 -1.73 8.01
N GLY A 167 -6.38 -1.69 7.83
CA GLY A 167 -5.69 -0.46 7.48
C GLY A 167 -6.02 0.04 6.07
N THR A 168 -6.34 -0.85 5.15
CA THR A 168 -6.84 -0.49 3.80
C THR A 168 -8.25 0.10 3.95
N ALA A 169 -9.17 -0.65 4.58
CA ALA A 169 -10.55 -0.18 4.78
C ALA A 169 -10.64 1.15 5.53
N ALA A 170 -9.78 1.37 6.53
CA ALA A 170 -9.70 2.62 7.27
C ALA A 170 -9.08 3.77 6.45
N GLY A 171 -8.18 3.46 5.52
CA GLY A 171 -7.61 4.41 4.57
C GLY A 171 -8.69 4.90 3.61
N ASP A 172 -9.36 3.96 2.94
CA ASP A 172 -10.43 4.23 1.98
C ASP A 172 -11.62 4.90 2.67
N LEU A 173 -11.95 4.52 3.90
CA LEU A 173 -12.95 5.22 4.70
C LEU A 173 -12.56 6.70 4.91
N ALA A 174 -11.28 6.97 5.17
CA ALA A 174 -10.80 8.33 5.41
C ALA A 174 -10.77 9.17 4.13
N THR A 175 -10.32 8.61 3.02
CA THR A 175 -10.23 9.32 1.74
C THR A 175 -11.59 9.39 1.05
N GLU A 176 -12.33 8.29 0.99
CA GLU A 176 -13.56 8.19 0.23
C GLU A 176 -14.81 8.59 1.01
N ALA A 177 -15.04 7.96 2.17
CA ALA A 177 -16.30 8.19 2.90
C ALA A 177 -16.28 9.51 3.69
N LEU A 178 -15.12 9.89 4.22
CA LEU A 178 -14.94 11.15 4.96
C LEU A 178 -14.49 12.31 4.08
N GLY A 179 -14.08 12.05 2.83
CA GLY A 179 -13.68 13.09 1.88
C GLY A 179 -12.46 13.91 2.31
N LEU A 180 -11.57 13.34 3.14
CA LEU A 180 -10.39 14.06 3.65
C LEU A 180 -9.38 14.36 2.54
N GLY A 181 -9.37 13.55 1.48
CA GLY A 181 -8.38 13.61 0.41
C GLY A 181 -6.99 13.08 0.82
N PHE A 182 -6.15 12.80 -0.18
CA PHE A 182 -4.89 12.05 0.01
C PHE A 182 -3.85 12.79 0.85
N LEU A 183 -3.75 14.12 0.68
CA LEU A 183 -2.78 14.95 1.41
C LEU A 183 -3.10 14.99 2.91
N TRP A 184 -4.34 15.31 3.26
CA TRP A 184 -4.74 15.38 4.67
C TRP A 184 -4.79 14.00 5.32
N GLY A 185 -5.19 12.96 4.59
CA GLY A 185 -5.05 11.57 5.04
C GLY A 185 -3.61 11.26 5.44
N SER A 186 -2.65 11.55 4.56
CA SER A 186 -1.21 11.35 4.83
C SER A 186 -0.74 12.11 6.07
N ILE A 187 -1.14 13.39 6.22
CA ILE A 187 -0.77 14.22 7.37
C ILE A 187 -1.37 13.67 8.67
N ILE A 188 -2.66 13.31 8.67
CA ILE A 188 -3.37 12.84 9.85
C ILE A 188 -2.80 11.49 10.32
N PHE A 189 -2.64 10.52 9.42
CA PHE A 189 -2.09 9.21 9.79
C PHE A 189 -0.62 9.33 10.24
N GLY A 190 0.17 10.19 9.59
CA GLY A 190 1.53 10.51 10.01
C GLY A 190 1.57 11.12 11.43
N ALA A 191 0.69 12.08 11.70
CA ALA A 191 0.57 12.71 13.02
C ALA A 191 0.15 11.71 14.10
N LEU A 192 -0.78 10.79 13.80
CA LEU A 192 -1.20 9.74 14.73
C LEU A 192 -0.06 8.76 15.06
N ILE A 193 0.79 8.42 14.08
CA ILE A 193 1.98 7.60 14.32
C ILE A 193 2.98 8.34 15.23
N VAL A 194 3.22 9.63 14.97
CA VAL A 194 4.08 10.46 15.84
C VAL A 194 3.50 10.56 17.25
N ALA A 195 2.17 10.71 17.38
CA ALA A 195 1.47 10.74 18.65
C ALA A 195 1.65 9.42 19.43
N CYS A 196 1.67 8.26 18.76
CA CYS A 196 2.01 6.98 19.40
C CYS A 196 3.41 7.01 20.02
N GLY A 197 4.39 7.60 19.32
CA GLY A 197 5.75 7.79 19.84
C GLY A 197 5.81 8.73 21.05
N ILE A 198 5.02 9.81 21.05
CA ILE A 198 4.90 10.73 22.19
C ILE A 198 4.22 10.02 23.38
N ALA A 199 3.16 9.26 23.13
CA ALA A 199 2.44 8.51 24.16
C ALA A 199 3.36 7.51 24.89
N VAL A 200 4.26 6.83 24.16
CA VAL A 200 5.27 5.96 24.77
C VAL A 200 6.22 6.75 25.68
N ARG A 201 6.64 7.95 25.28
CA ARG A 201 7.45 8.83 26.14
C ARG A 201 6.68 9.33 27.38
N ALA A 202 5.36 9.43 27.28
CA ALA A 202 4.47 9.76 28.38
C ALA A 202 4.11 8.55 29.28
N GLY A 203 4.65 7.37 29.02
CA GLY A 203 4.46 6.16 29.85
C GLY A 203 3.42 5.16 29.32
N ALA A 204 2.90 5.34 28.10
CA ALA A 204 2.00 4.36 27.49
C ALA A 204 2.71 3.02 27.21
N PRO A 205 1.98 1.89 27.24
CA PRO A 205 2.56 0.57 26.99
C PRO A 205 3.12 0.47 25.56
N VAL A 206 4.43 0.24 25.46
CA VAL A 206 5.18 0.17 24.19
C VAL A 206 4.56 -0.80 23.19
N VAL A 207 4.08 -1.94 23.66
CA VAL A 207 3.50 -2.99 22.79
C VAL A 207 2.19 -2.53 22.15
N ALA A 208 1.31 -1.85 22.90
CA ALA A 208 0.06 -1.35 22.36
C ALA A 208 0.32 -0.20 21.37
N ALA A 209 1.19 0.74 21.74
CA ALA A 209 1.57 1.85 20.86
C ALA A 209 2.23 1.34 19.57
N PHE A 210 3.02 0.27 19.64
CA PHE A 210 3.58 -0.39 18.46
C PHE A 210 2.49 -0.92 17.54
N TRP A 211 1.52 -1.68 18.06
CA TRP A 211 0.45 -2.25 17.23
C TRP A 211 -0.45 -1.18 16.63
N VAL A 212 -0.78 -0.12 17.37
CA VAL A 212 -1.54 1.02 16.83
C VAL A 212 -0.75 1.70 15.72
N ALA A 213 0.53 2.04 15.96
CA ALA A 213 1.38 2.61 14.92
C ALA A 213 1.51 1.68 13.70
N TYR A 214 1.63 0.37 13.94
CA TYR A 214 1.72 -0.64 12.89
C TYR A 214 0.47 -0.68 12.01
N VAL A 215 -0.73 -0.66 12.59
CA VAL A 215 -1.99 -0.58 11.84
C VAL A 215 -2.03 0.73 11.03
N LEU A 216 -1.68 1.85 11.65
CA LEU A 216 -1.69 3.19 11.01
C LEU A 216 -0.69 3.34 9.85
N THR A 217 0.35 2.50 9.76
CA THR A 217 1.27 2.55 8.60
C THR A 217 0.61 2.17 7.28
N ARG A 218 -0.47 1.37 7.29
CA ARG A 218 -1.18 0.99 6.06
C ARG A 218 -2.01 2.14 5.47
N PRO A 219 -2.93 2.79 6.22
CA PRO A 219 -3.69 3.91 5.68
C PRO A 219 -2.79 5.11 5.34
N LEU A 220 -1.69 5.31 6.09
CA LEU A 220 -0.64 6.26 5.69
C LEU A 220 -0.03 5.89 4.32
N GLY A 221 0.34 4.62 4.13
CA GLY A 221 0.93 4.14 2.88
C GLY A 221 -0.01 4.24 1.68
N ALA A 222 -1.30 3.95 1.87
CA ALA A 222 -2.35 4.14 0.86
C ALA A 222 -2.45 5.62 0.47
N SER A 223 -2.66 6.50 1.47
CA SER A 223 -2.77 7.94 1.24
C SER A 223 -1.55 8.54 0.53
N ILE A 224 -0.33 8.10 0.88
CA ILE A 224 0.90 8.55 0.19
C ILE A 224 0.98 7.99 -1.23
N GLY A 225 0.56 6.74 -1.42
CA GLY A 225 0.46 6.10 -2.73
C GLY A 225 -0.43 6.89 -3.65
N ASP A 226 -1.67 7.09 -3.25
CA ASP A 226 -2.67 7.84 -4.02
C ASP A 226 -2.24 9.28 -4.27
N LEU A 227 -1.64 9.94 -3.27
CA LEU A 227 -1.11 11.28 -3.45
C LEU A 227 -0.04 11.33 -4.55
N LEU A 228 0.75 10.28 -4.74
CA LEU A 228 1.76 10.19 -5.79
C LEU A 228 1.16 9.78 -7.13
N THR A 229 0.26 8.79 -7.14
CA THR A 229 -0.25 8.17 -8.36
C THR A 229 -1.36 8.97 -9.03
N GLN A 230 -2.32 9.48 -8.26
CA GLN A 230 -3.55 10.06 -8.77
C GLN A 230 -3.31 11.39 -9.49
N ASP A 231 -4.22 11.75 -10.41
CA ASP A 231 -4.13 12.98 -11.19
C ASP A 231 -4.23 14.24 -10.32
N ARG A 232 -3.64 15.34 -10.79
CA ARG A 232 -3.66 16.63 -10.09
C ARG A 232 -5.07 17.20 -9.94
N SER A 233 -5.97 16.90 -10.87
CA SER A 233 -7.37 17.31 -10.82
C SER A 233 -8.13 16.70 -9.63
N TYR A 234 -7.68 15.54 -9.12
CA TYR A 234 -8.24 14.85 -7.95
C TYR A 234 -7.39 15.06 -6.67
N GLY A 235 -6.39 15.93 -6.72
CA GLY A 235 -5.53 16.25 -5.57
C GLY A 235 -4.30 15.36 -5.40
N GLY A 236 -3.95 14.54 -6.40
CA GLY A 236 -2.69 13.81 -6.48
C GLY A 236 -1.57 14.56 -7.21
N MET A 237 -0.42 13.92 -7.42
CA MET A 237 0.77 14.49 -8.07
C MET A 237 0.91 14.10 -9.55
N GLY A 238 0.20 13.06 -10.00
CA GLY A 238 0.19 12.57 -11.37
C GLY A 238 1.45 11.80 -11.80
N VAL A 239 2.23 11.24 -10.85
CA VAL A 239 3.43 10.44 -11.17
C VAL A 239 3.04 9.15 -11.92
N GLY A 240 1.82 8.66 -11.69
CA GLY A 240 1.27 7.44 -12.26
C GLY A 240 1.61 6.19 -11.44
N ALA A 241 0.69 5.22 -11.47
CA ALA A 241 0.77 3.98 -10.70
C ALA A 241 2.05 3.18 -11.00
N ALA A 242 2.31 2.87 -12.27
CA ALA A 242 3.43 2.02 -12.68
C ALA A 242 4.80 2.56 -12.22
N VAL A 243 5.04 3.86 -12.42
CA VAL A 243 6.32 4.50 -12.04
C VAL A 243 6.47 4.51 -10.52
N THR A 244 5.40 4.82 -9.80
CA THR A 244 5.38 4.85 -8.33
C THR A 244 5.67 3.46 -7.76
N SER A 245 5.03 2.39 -8.25
CA SER A 245 5.28 1.02 -7.78
C SER A 245 6.71 0.57 -8.01
N VAL A 246 7.27 0.83 -9.20
CA VAL A 246 8.66 0.45 -9.53
C VAL A 246 9.66 1.18 -8.64
N LEU A 247 9.44 2.48 -8.43
CA LEU A 247 10.29 3.31 -7.58
C LEU A 247 10.30 2.80 -6.13
N PHE A 248 9.13 2.55 -5.56
CA PHE A 248 9.01 2.05 -4.19
C PHE A 248 9.62 0.66 -4.06
N LEU A 249 9.35 -0.23 -5.00
CA LEU A 249 9.92 -1.58 -5.01
C LEU A 249 11.45 -1.55 -5.11
N ALA A 250 12.02 -0.67 -5.95
CA ALA A 250 13.46 -0.50 -6.05
C ALA A 250 14.10 -0.07 -4.73
N VAL A 251 13.49 0.91 -4.03
CA VAL A 251 13.99 1.38 -2.73
C VAL A 251 13.85 0.29 -1.67
N ILE A 252 12.73 -0.45 -1.63
CA ILE A 252 12.54 -1.61 -0.76
C ILE A 252 13.64 -2.64 -1.01
N LEU A 253 13.89 -3.01 -2.27
CA LEU A 253 14.92 -3.99 -2.63
C LEU A 253 16.31 -3.56 -2.17
N ILE A 254 16.69 -2.29 -2.37
CA ILE A 254 17.98 -1.77 -1.89
C ILE A 254 18.11 -1.89 -0.37
N LEU A 255 17.06 -1.48 0.37
CA LEU A 255 17.07 -1.55 1.83
C LEU A 255 17.07 -3.00 2.34
N VAL A 256 16.33 -3.90 1.70
CA VAL A 256 16.28 -5.33 2.04
C VAL A 256 17.61 -6.02 1.73
N VAL A 257 18.24 -5.74 0.59
CA VAL A 257 19.57 -6.26 0.24
C VAL A 257 20.61 -5.77 1.25
N ARG A 258 20.55 -4.50 1.65
CA ARG A 258 21.41 -3.95 2.71
C ARG A 258 21.23 -4.72 4.01
N GLU A 259 19.99 -4.94 4.45
CA GLU A 259 19.68 -5.70 5.66
C GLU A 259 20.17 -7.16 5.55
N GLN A 260 20.01 -7.79 4.39
CA GLN A 260 20.50 -9.15 4.13
C GLN A 260 22.03 -9.23 4.26
N ILE A 261 22.76 -8.29 3.66
CA ILE A 261 24.22 -8.20 3.77
C ILE A 261 24.64 -7.95 5.23
N HIS A 262 23.90 -7.11 5.95
CA HIS A 262 24.16 -6.83 7.36
C HIS A 262 24.01 -8.08 8.23
N VAL A 263 22.91 -8.82 8.07
CA VAL A 263 22.64 -10.06 8.81
C VAL A 263 23.67 -11.14 8.46
N GLN A 264 24.08 -11.24 7.20
CA GLN A 264 25.13 -12.18 6.78
C GLN A 264 26.49 -11.86 7.40
N ARG A 265 26.84 -10.57 7.52
CA ARG A 265 28.17 -10.14 8.02
C ARG A 265 28.25 -10.07 9.54
N HIS A 266 27.20 -9.63 10.23
CA HIS A 266 27.24 -9.30 11.66
C HIS A 266 26.28 -10.17 12.51
N GLY A 267 25.50 -11.05 11.87
CA GLY A 267 24.43 -11.79 12.53
C GLY A 267 23.17 -10.94 12.74
N VAL A 268 22.14 -11.58 13.31
CA VAL A 268 20.86 -10.93 13.62
C VAL A 268 21.04 -10.05 14.85
N LEU A 269 20.68 -8.77 14.74
CA LEU A 269 20.72 -7.84 15.87
C LEU A 269 19.80 -8.35 17.00
N THR A 270 20.26 -8.21 18.25
CA THR A 270 19.47 -8.54 19.45
C THR A 270 18.94 -7.30 20.16
N LYS A 271 17.89 -7.47 20.98
CA LYS A 271 17.22 -6.37 21.70
C LYS A 271 18.24 -5.62 22.58
N GLY A 272 18.39 -4.31 22.32
CA GLY A 272 19.37 -3.45 23.00
C GLY A 272 20.62 -3.13 22.15
N GLN A 273 20.86 -3.88 21.07
CA GLN A 273 21.92 -3.56 20.11
C GLN A 273 21.43 -2.51 19.10
N THR A 274 22.30 -1.56 18.77
CA THR A 274 22.07 -0.62 17.66
C THR A 274 22.59 -1.22 16.36
N ALA A 275 22.01 -0.84 15.22
CA ALA A 275 22.48 -1.28 13.91
C ALA A 275 24.01 -1.10 13.79
N ALA A 276 24.71 -2.04 13.14
CA ALA A 276 26.16 -1.96 13.00
C ALA A 276 26.55 -0.66 12.26
N GLY A 277 27.03 0.33 13.01
CA GLY A 277 27.22 1.72 12.55
C GLY A 277 26.52 2.79 13.39
N GLY A 278 25.70 2.41 14.37
CA GLY A 278 24.99 3.30 15.27
C GLY A 278 23.66 3.81 14.73
N ARG A 279 22.81 4.31 15.64
CA ARG A 279 21.46 4.82 15.36
C ARG A 279 21.44 5.84 14.21
N MET A 280 22.44 6.73 14.14
CA MET A 280 22.52 7.77 13.11
C MET A 280 22.61 7.20 11.68
N ARG A 281 23.44 6.17 11.45
CA ARG A 281 23.60 5.59 10.10
C ARG A 281 22.31 4.95 9.61
N ASP A 282 21.54 4.33 10.50
CA ASP A 282 20.23 3.76 10.16
C ASP A 282 19.23 4.85 9.72
N PHE A 283 19.17 5.97 10.44
CA PHE A 283 18.35 7.13 10.05
C PHE A 283 18.81 7.75 8.72
N VAL A 284 20.12 7.83 8.47
CA VAL A 284 20.65 8.36 7.20
C VAL A 284 20.20 7.51 6.01
N TRP A 285 20.28 6.18 6.12
CA TRP A 285 19.81 5.30 5.05
C TRP A 285 18.29 5.33 4.85
N ALA A 286 17.53 5.33 5.95
CA ALA A 286 16.07 5.48 5.89
C ALA A 286 15.68 6.81 5.22
N GLY A 287 16.34 7.90 5.61
CA GLY A 287 16.16 9.23 5.03
C GLY A 287 16.58 9.28 3.55
N ALA A 288 17.72 8.69 3.19
CA ALA A 288 18.18 8.64 1.81
C ALA A 288 17.21 7.90 0.89
N GLY A 289 16.61 6.80 1.36
CA GLY A 289 15.56 6.09 0.62
C GLY A 289 14.33 6.97 0.37
N MET A 290 13.86 7.69 1.39
CA MET A 290 12.73 8.61 1.25
C MET A 290 13.05 9.79 0.32
N VAL A 291 14.25 10.38 0.43
CA VAL A 291 14.70 11.46 -0.45
C VAL A 291 14.79 10.99 -1.89
N ALA A 292 15.29 9.78 -2.14
CA ALA A 292 15.33 9.21 -3.49
C ALA A 292 13.94 9.11 -4.11
N ILE A 293 12.92 8.73 -3.33
CA ILE A 293 11.52 8.69 -3.82
C ILE A 293 11.02 10.08 -4.18
N VAL A 294 11.20 11.05 -3.29
CA VAL A 294 10.74 12.43 -3.51
C VAL A 294 11.41 13.05 -4.74
N VAL A 295 12.73 12.87 -4.88
CA VAL A 295 13.48 13.37 -6.03
C VAL A 295 13.01 12.69 -7.32
N ALA A 296 12.88 11.36 -7.32
CA ALA A 296 12.42 10.64 -8.50
C ALA A 296 11.00 11.03 -8.92
N ALA A 297 10.07 11.12 -7.96
CA ALA A 297 8.71 11.60 -8.20
C ALA A 297 8.73 13.01 -8.80
N ALA A 298 9.46 13.95 -8.20
CA ALA A 298 9.57 15.32 -8.71
C ALA A 298 10.16 15.37 -10.14
N THR A 299 11.16 14.53 -10.44
CA THR A 299 11.76 14.46 -11.79
C THR A 299 10.77 13.94 -12.83
N VAL A 300 10.01 12.89 -12.50
CA VAL A 300 8.98 12.32 -13.40
C VAL A 300 7.91 13.35 -13.68
N THR A 301 7.43 14.01 -12.62
CA THR A 301 6.42 15.06 -12.71
C THR A 301 6.91 16.25 -13.55
N SER A 302 8.19 16.63 -13.47
CA SER A 302 8.75 17.69 -14.32
C SER A 302 8.88 17.27 -15.79
N LEU A 303 9.27 16.02 -16.06
CA LEU A 303 9.40 15.50 -17.43
C LEU A 303 8.04 15.37 -18.12
N GLN A 304 7.00 14.95 -17.38
CA GLN A 304 5.63 14.89 -17.90
C GLN A 304 5.05 16.28 -18.18
N ALA A 305 5.41 17.30 -17.38
CA ALA A 305 4.99 18.68 -17.64
C ALA A 305 5.59 19.25 -18.94
N GLU A 306 6.79 18.81 -19.34
CA GLU A 306 7.41 19.17 -20.63
C GLU A 306 6.80 18.43 -21.83
N GLN A 307 6.26 17.22 -21.62
CA GLN A 307 5.68 16.37 -22.66
C GLN A 307 4.18 16.57 -22.88
N ALA A 308 3.52 17.39 -22.04
CA ALA A 308 2.11 17.72 -22.22
C ALA A 308 1.90 18.28 -23.63
N PRO A 309 1.07 17.63 -24.48
CA PRO A 309 0.90 18.07 -25.85
C PRO A 309 0.40 19.50 -25.87
N VAL A 310 1.07 20.34 -26.65
CA VAL A 310 0.73 21.76 -26.91
C VAL A 310 -0.68 21.92 -27.51
N SER A 311 -1.39 20.81 -27.78
CA SER A 311 -2.75 20.77 -28.31
C SER A 311 -3.84 21.18 -27.30
N ALA A 312 -3.55 21.24 -25.99
CA ALA A 312 -4.51 21.74 -25.00
C ALA A 312 -4.72 23.26 -25.06
N ALA A 313 -3.84 24.01 -25.76
CA ALA A 313 -3.91 25.47 -25.85
C ALA A 313 -4.87 25.98 -26.94
N THR A 314 -5.54 25.12 -27.72
CA THR A 314 -6.41 25.56 -28.85
C THR A 314 -7.88 25.20 -28.71
N LEU A 315 -8.35 24.68 -27.56
CA LEU A 315 -9.77 24.39 -27.32
C LEU A 315 -10.40 25.23 -26.21
N SER A 316 -9.82 26.39 -25.89
CA SER A 316 -10.46 27.36 -24.98
C SER A 316 -11.32 28.37 -25.75
N SER A 317 -12.32 27.88 -26.48
CA SER A 317 -13.47 28.67 -26.89
C SER A 317 -14.64 27.75 -27.30
N ALA A 318 -15.21 27.03 -26.33
CA ALA A 318 -16.57 26.53 -26.46
C ALA A 318 -17.32 26.88 -25.18
N THR A 319 -18.07 27.98 -25.26
CA THR A 319 -19.18 28.30 -24.38
C THR A 319 -20.13 27.11 -24.27
N GLY A 320 -20.28 26.58 -23.06
CA GLY A 320 -21.33 25.64 -22.71
C GLY A 320 -21.27 25.37 -21.22
N ALA A 321 -22.15 26.03 -20.46
CA ALA A 321 -22.46 25.60 -19.12
C ALA A 321 -23.20 24.24 -19.21
N GLN A 322 -22.45 23.15 -19.40
CA GLN A 322 -22.98 21.82 -19.11
C GLN A 322 -23.24 21.75 -17.61
N ALA A 323 -24.45 21.35 -17.26
CA ALA A 323 -24.85 21.12 -15.88
C ALA A 323 -23.84 20.15 -15.26
N ARG A 324 -23.09 20.60 -14.25
CA ARG A 324 -22.19 19.74 -13.50
C ARG A 324 -23.06 18.73 -12.77
N GLY A 325 -23.11 17.51 -13.30
CA GLY A 325 -23.78 16.40 -12.65
C GLY A 325 -23.10 16.01 -11.33
N PRO A 326 -23.62 15.01 -10.62
CA PRO A 326 -23.17 14.62 -9.28
C PRO A 326 -21.69 14.24 -9.18
N LEU A 327 -21.03 13.89 -10.29
CA LEU A 327 -19.59 13.56 -10.35
C LEU A 327 -18.70 14.75 -10.74
N GLY A 328 -19.26 15.86 -11.18
CA GLY A 328 -18.55 17.06 -11.59
C GLY A 328 -18.30 17.14 -13.10
N ASP A 329 -17.06 17.47 -13.48
CA ASP A 329 -16.66 17.63 -14.89
C ASP A 329 -16.26 16.26 -15.47
N LEU A 330 -17.01 15.79 -16.46
CA LEU A 330 -16.78 14.51 -17.14
C LEU A 330 -16.27 14.70 -18.58
N SER A 331 -15.89 15.92 -18.97
CA SER A 331 -15.48 16.26 -20.34
C SER A 331 -14.32 15.41 -20.87
N THR A 332 -13.37 15.05 -20.00
CA THR A 332 -12.24 14.20 -20.37
C THR A 332 -12.69 12.77 -20.71
N PHE A 333 -13.63 12.21 -19.95
CA PHE A 333 -14.19 10.89 -20.24
C PHE A 333 -15.03 10.92 -21.51
N SER A 334 -15.89 11.93 -21.67
CA SER A 334 -16.69 12.12 -22.89
C SER A 334 -15.81 12.17 -24.14
N ALA A 335 -14.69 12.91 -24.09
CA ALA A 335 -13.78 13.01 -25.23
C ALA A 335 -13.13 11.65 -25.59
N ILE A 336 -12.80 10.83 -24.60
CA ILE A 336 -12.26 9.48 -24.84
C ILE A 336 -13.36 8.58 -25.43
N VAL A 337 -14.59 8.65 -24.94
CA VAL A 337 -15.75 7.89 -25.44
C VAL A 337 -16.10 8.29 -26.87
N ASP A 338 -16.04 9.58 -27.21
CA ASP A 338 -16.20 10.07 -28.58
C ASP A 338 -15.12 9.50 -29.52
N ASP A 339 -13.85 9.47 -29.07
CA ASP A 339 -12.75 8.85 -29.83
C ASP A 339 -12.96 7.33 -30.03
N VAL A 340 -13.47 6.63 -29.01
CA VAL A 340 -13.79 5.19 -29.09
C VAL A 340 -14.93 4.98 -30.09
N THR A 341 -16.00 5.78 -30.01
CA THR A 341 -17.13 5.75 -30.94
C THR A 341 -16.67 5.89 -32.38
N ALA A 342 -15.85 6.91 -32.67
CA ALA A 342 -15.34 7.17 -34.02
C ALA A 342 -14.52 6.00 -34.58
N LYS A 343 -13.76 5.29 -33.72
CA LYS A 343 -12.98 4.11 -34.12
C LYS A 343 -13.88 2.90 -34.40
N ILE A 344 -14.92 2.70 -33.59
CA ILE A 344 -15.90 1.64 -33.82
C ILE A 344 -16.67 1.90 -35.12
N GLU A 345 -17.12 3.13 -35.37
CA GLU A 345 -17.80 3.51 -36.61
C GLU A 345 -16.91 3.32 -37.85
N ALA A 346 -15.61 3.60 -37.74
CA ALA A 346 -14.62 3.33 -38.78
C ALA A 346 -14.32 1.82 -39.00
N GLY A 347 -14.88 0.94 -38.16
CA GLY A 347 -14.62 -0.50 -38.20
C GLY A 347 -13.26 -0.91 -37.63
N ASP A 348 -12.52 0.01 -37.01
CA ASP A 348 -11.20 -0.23 -36.41
C ASP A 348 -11.35 -0.65 -34.94
N LEU A 349 -11.88 -1.86 -34.74
CA LEU A 349 -12.04 -2.46 -33.42
C LEU A 349 -10.71 -2.64 -32.65
N PRO A 350 -9.56 -2.96 -33.28
CA PRO A 350 -8.27 -2.98 -32.59
C PRO A 350 -7.85 -1.62 -32.02
N ALA A 351 -8.04 -0.53 -32.77
CA ALA A 351 -7.76 0.81 -32.26
C ALA A 351 -8.76 1.23 -31.19
N ALA A 352 -10.05 0.88 -31.34
CA ALA A 352 -11.06 1.10 -30.31
C ALA A 352 -10.72 0.37 -29.01
N ARG A 353 -10.27 -0.89 -29.09
CA ARG A 353 -9.79 -1.68 -27.94
C ARG A 353 -8.58 -1.04 -27.25
N THR A 354 -7.71 -0.39 -28.01
CA THR A 354 -6.58 0.36 -27.44
C THR A 354 -7.08 1.61 -26.71
N ARG A 355 -7.96 2.37 -27.35
CA ARG A 355 -8.46 3.64 -26.80
C ARG A 355 -9.38 3.46 -25.58
N VAL A 356 -10.19 2.40 -25.55
CA VAL A 356 -11.02 2.08 -24.38
C VAL A 356 -10.17 1.68 -23.18
N LYS A 357 -8.94 1.20 -23.37
CA LYS A 357 -7.99 0.98 -22.26
C LYS A 357 -7.53 2.30 -21.64
N ASP A 358 -7.41 3.35 -22.44
CA ASP A 358 -7.13 4.70 -21.90
C ASP A 358 -8.31 5.20 -21.07
N LEU A 359 -9.55 4.88 -21.47
CA LEU A 359 -10.75 5.20 -20.70
C LEU A 359 -10.75 4.51 -19.34
N GLU A 360 -10.54 3.19 -19.31
CA GLU A 360 -10.40 2.40 -18.07
C GLU A 360 -9.33 3.01 -17.17
N THR A 361 -8.12 3.22 -17.72
CA THR A 361 -7.00 3.78 -16.95
C THR A 361 -7.34 5.16 -16.37
N ALA A 362 -7.99 6.02 -17.15
CA ALA A 362 -8.38 7.36 -16.71
C ALA A 362 -9.50 7.30 -15.65
N TRP A 363 -10.45 6.38 -15.79
CA TRP A 363 -11.56 6.19 -14.87
C TRP A 363 -11.10 5.66 -13.52
N ASP A 364 -10.25 4.63 -13.53
CA ASP A 364 -9.65 4.05 -12.32
C ASP A 364 -8.80 5.10 -11.58
N SER A 365 -8.02 5.90 -12.33
CA SER A 365 -7.24 7.01 -11.76
C SER A 365 -8.10 8.17 -11.23
N ALA A 366 -9.40 8.17 -11.51
CA ALA A 366 -10.34 9.16 -11.02
C ALA A 366 -11.22 8.64 -9.89
N GLU A 367 -11.25 7.32 -9.66
CA GLU A 367 -12.15 6.65 -8.73
C GLU A 367 -12.15 7.31 -7.35
N ALA A 368 -10.98 7.39 -6.72
CA ALA A 368 -10.84 7.92 -5.37
C ALA A 368 -11.21 9.42 -5.24
N GLY A 369 -11.26 10.16 -6.35
CA GLY A 369 -11.73 11.56 -6.39
C GLY A 369 -13.21 11.72 -6.77
N LEU A 370 -13.80 10.75 -7.48
CA LEU A 370 -15.17 10.80 -8.01
C LEU A 370 -16.18 10.03 -7.14
N LYS A 371 -15.81 8.82 -6.70
CA LYS A 371 -16.62 7.94 -5.84
C LYS A 371 -17.13 8.66 -4.57
N PRO A 372 -16.36 9.54 -3.89
CA PRO A 372 -16.82 10.28 -2.71
C PRO A 372 -17.89 11.33 -3.00
N LYS A 373 -17.91 11.88 -4.22
CA LYS A 373 -18.85 12.94 -4.58
C LYS A 373 -20.27 12.40 -4.73
N SER A 374 -20.40 11.21 -5.30
CA SER A 374 -21.67 10.49 -5.42
C SER A 374 -21.42 9.01 -5.69
N PRO A 375 -21.46 8.14 -4.66
CA PRO A 375 -21.26 6.70 -4.83
C PRO A 375 -22.27 6.05 -5.79
N ALA A 376 -23.52 6.55 -5.80
CA ALA A 376 -24.57 6.03 -6.66
C ALA A 376 -24.37 6.40 -8.14
N ALA A 377 -23.96 7.64 -8.41
CA ALA A 377 -23.66 8.07 -9.78
C ALA A 377 -22.38 7.41 -10.28
N TRP A 378 -21.36 7.29 -9.41
CA TRP A 378 -20.11 6.60 -9.72
C TRP A 378 -20.39 5.15 -10.10
N GLY A 379 -21.13 4.39 -9.29
CA GLY A 379 -21.45 2.99 -9.59
C GLY A 379 -22.37 2.78 -10.81
N THR A 380 -23.08 3.82 -11.26
CA THR A 380 -23.85 3.77 -12.51
C THR A 380 -22.94 3.96 -13.71
N MET A 381 -22.00 4.90 -13.64
CA MET A 381 -20.97 5.11 -14.66
C MET A 381 -20.04 3.91 -14.78
N ASP A 382 -19.58 3.40 -13.65
CA ASP A 382 -18.66 2.28 -13.55
C ASP A 382 -19.20 1.03 -14.29
N LYS A 383 -20.46 0.68 -14.04
CA LYS A 383 -21.15 -0.39 -14.76
C LYS A 383 -21.28 -0.16 -16.26
N ALA A 384 -21.43 1.09 -16.69
CA ALA A 384 -21.53 1.42 -18.11
C ALA A 384 -20.16 1.29 -18.80
N ILE A 385 -19.08 1.71 -18.13
CA ILE A 385 -17.69 1.55 -18.58
C ILE A 385 -17.34 0.05 -18.65
N ASP A 386 -17.68 -0.73 -17.63
CA ASP A 386 -17.52 -2.19 -17.62
C ASP A 386 -18.22 -2.85 -18.81
N GLY A 387 -19.44 -2.39 -19.13
CA GLY A 387 -20.20 -2.85 -20.29
C GLY A 387 -19.48 -2.58 -21.61
N GLU A 388 -18.93 -1.38 -21.78
CA GLU A 388 -18.15 -1.01 -22.96
C GLU A 388 -16.86 -1.85 -23.06
N LEU A 389 -16.09 -1.94 -21.98
CA LEU A 389 -14.86 -2.74 -21.91
C LEU A 389 -15.13 -4.20 -22.25
N THR A 390 -16.20 -4.78 -21.69
CA THR A 390 -16.62 -6.16 -21.96
C THR A 390 -16.93 -6.37 -23.44
N SER A 391 -17.66 -5.42 -24.06
CA SER A 391 -18.04 -5.52 -25.47
C SER A 391 -16.83 -5.51 -26.41
N LEU A 392 -15.87 -4.60 -26.18
CA LEU A 392 -14.68 -4.44 -27.02
C LEU A 392 -13.61 -5.51 -26.76
N ARG A 393 -13.60 -6.13 -25.57
CA ARG A 393 -12.66 -7.18 -25.16
C ARG A 393 -13.17 -8.61 -25.41
N ALA A 394 -14.40 -8.77 -25.88
CA ALA A 394 -14.94 -10.08 -26.29
C ALA A 394 -14.00 -10.79 -27.28
N ASP A 395 -14.03 -12.12 -27.30
CA ASP A 395 -13.21 -12.93 -28.22
C ASP A 395 -13.49 -12.57 -29.69
N HIS A 396 -14.74 -12.23 -29.98
CA HIS A 396 -15.23 -11.83 -31.30
C HIS A 396 -16.07 -10.55 -31.14
N PRO A 397 -15.43 -9.37 -31.03
CA PRO A 397 -16.16 -8.13 -30.82
C PRO A 397 -16.99 -7.81 -32.07
N ASP A 398 -18.28 -7.61 -31.85
CA ASP A 398 -19.23 -7.21 -32.90
C ASP A 398 -19.41 -5.69 -32.88
N GLN A 399 -19.33 -5.06 -34.06
CA GLN A 399 -19.37 -3.61 -34.20
C GLN A 399 -20.69 -3.02 -33.67
N GLY A 400 -21.83 -3.66 -33.94
CA GLY A 400 -23.14 -3.19 -33.49
C GLY A 400 -23.31 -3.26 -31.97
N THR A 401 -22.80 -4.34 -31.37
CA THR A 401 -22.80 -4.53 -29.91
C THR A 401 -21.91 -3.52 -29.21
N CYS A 402 -20.72 -3.25 -29.76
CA CYS A 402 -19.80 -2.24 -29.22
C CYS A 402 -20.41 -0.83 -29.30
N LEU A 403 -20.99 -0.45 -30.46
CA LEU A 403 -21.69 0.83 -30.62
C LEU A 403 -22.84 0.99 -29.63
N ALA A 404 -23.63 -0.05 -29.40
CA ALA A 404 -24.72 -0.01 -28.43
C ALA A 404 -24.21 0.23 -26.99
N ALA A 405 -23.11 -0.41 -26.61
CA ALA A 405 -22.49 -0.20 -25.30
C ALA A 405 -21.93 1.23 -25.15
N THR A 406 -21.25 1.74 -26.18
CA THR A 406 -20.70 3.11 -26.20
C THR A 406 -21.81 4.17 -26.15
N HIS A 407 -22.91 3.99 -26.89
CA HIS A 407 -24.06 4.89 -26.80
C HIS A 407 -24.74 4.86 -25.42
N HIS A 408 -24.79 3.69 -24.79
CA HIS A 408 -25.29 3.58 -23.41
C HIS A 408 -24.38 4.37 -22.45
N LEU A 409 -23.06 4.20 -22.56
CA LEU A 409 -22.11 4.96 -21.75
C LEU A 409 -22.24 6.48 -21.96
N GLN A 410 -22.32 6.94 -23.20
CA GLN A 410 -22.50 8.36 -23.51
C GLN A 410 -23.80 8.90 -22.88
N SER A 411 -24.89 8.12 -22.92
CA SER A 411 -26.15 8.52 -22.27
C SER A 411 -26.03 8.67 -20.74
N VAL A 412 -25.16 7.87 -20.11
CA VAL A 412 -24.87 7.97 -18.68
C VAL A 412 -23.99 9.18 -18.37
N ILE A 413 -23.04 9.52 -19.25
CA ILE A 413 -22.21 10.74 -19.15
C ILE A 413 -23.04 12.01 -19.28
N ASP A 414 -24.01 12.01 -20.21
CA ASP A 414 -24.87 13.16 -20.46
C ASP A 414 -26.03 13.28 -19.45
N SER A 415 -26.21 12.27 -18.58
CA SER A 415 -27.25 12.29 -17.55
C SER A 415 -26.85 13.26 -16.41
N PRO A 416 -27.71 14.25 -16.09
CA PRO A 416 -27.40 15.29 -15.11
C PRO A 416 -27.44 14.84 -13.65
#